data_AF-A0A7S4JQ60-F1
#
_entry.id   AF-A0A7S4JQ60-F1
#
_cell.length_a   1.000
_cell.length_b   1.000
_cell.length_c   1.000
_cell.angle_alpha   90.00
_cell.angle_beta   90.00
_cell.angle_gamma   90.00
#
_symmetry.space_group_name_H-M   'P 1'
#
loop_
_entity.id
_entity.type
_entity.pdbx_description
1 polymer ?
#
loop_
_entity_poly.entity_id
_entity_poly.type
_entity_poly.pdbx_seq_one_letter_code
_entity_poly.pdbx_strand_id
1 'polypeptide(L)'
;AAREESESDLRQRLDGVKAARLRAESRASEEESRAEEAEGDNVELRRCLGASEEERCRVEGELARTRDKLAQMRELATATQTQLNESREECARLESERRSLHEQVLDLKGNVRVFARLRPFLPRETNRSSQPPRPCVEFPDDDPDRRKLLITSRTGSGSSKAAEQTHRFQFDRTFPSQTGQEHLFEEVGQLVRSVADGHKVCIFAYGQTGSGKTFTMEGGGTSAASSNAGMIPRSAHTLFRNMD
;
A
#
# COMPACT_ATOMS: atom_id res chain seq x y z
N ALA A 1 40.58 -32.82 -114.89
CA ALA A 1 41.57 -33.09 -113.84
C ALA A 1 41.86 -31.84 -113.00
N ALA A 2 42.91 -31.04 -113.24
CA ALA A 2 43.32 -29.96 -112.31
C ALA A 2 42.27 -28.83 -112.07
N ARG A 3 41.42 -28.52 -113.05
CA ARG A 3 40.34 -27.52 -112.89
C ARG A 3 39.13 -28.05 -112.11
N GLU A 4 38.80 -29.33 -112.24
CA GLU A 4 37.68 -29.96 -111.52
C GLU A 4 38.04 -30.25 -110.06
N GLU A 5 39.30 -30.59 -109.79
CA GLU A 5 39.85 -30.77 -108.43
C GLU A 5 39.82 -29.45 -107.65
N SER A 6 40.19 -28.34 -108.30
CA SER A 6 40.09 -26.99 -107.75
C SER A 6 38.64 -26.55 -107.50
N GLU A 7 37.70 -26.94 -108.37
CA GLU A 7 36.28 -26.59 -108.21
C GLU A 7 35.61 -27.43 -107.10
N SER A 8 35.99 -28.70 -106.97
CA SER A 8 35.60 -29.58 -105.87
C SER A 8 36.11 -29.06 -104.52
N ASP A 9 37.37 -28.66 -104.45
CA ASP A 9 37.98 -28.11 -103.24
C ASP A 9 37.33 -26.75 -102.85
N LEU A 10 37.02 -25.91 -103.84
CA LEU A 10 36.25 -24.68 -103.62
C LEU A 10 34.82 -24.96 -103.12
N ARG A 11 34.11 -25.97 -103.66
CA ARG A 11 32.77 -26.35 -103.17
C ARG A 11 32.81 -26.92 -101.76
N GLN A 12 33.80 -27.76 -101.44
CA GLN A 12 33.99 -28.32 -100.10
C GLN A 12 34.33 -27.23 -99.07
N ARG A 13 35.14 -26.23 -99.45
CA ARG A 13 35.39 -25.03 -98.63
C ARG A 13 34.14 -24.16 -98.50
N LEU A 14 33.35 -23.99 -99.56
CA LEU A 14 32.09 -23.24 -99.54
C LEU A 14 31.06 -23.89 -98.60
N ASP A 15 30.92 -25.22 -98.65
CA ASP A 15 30.00 -25.96 -97.79
C ASP A 15 30.49 -26.02 -96.34
N GLY A 16 31.81 -26.04 -96.11
CA GLY A 16 32.42 -25.84 -94.80
C GLY A 16 32.10 -24.47 -94.20
N VAL A 17 32.19 -23.40 -95.01
CA VAL A 17 31.82 -22.03 -94.59
C VAL A 17 30.32 -21.91 -94.33
N LYS A 18 29.47 -22.54 -95.15
CA LYS A 18 28.01 -22.58 -94.93
C LYS A 18 27.64 -23.33 -93.64
N ALA A 19 28.26 -24.47 -93.38
CA ALA A 19 28.04 -25.24 -92.16
C ALA A 19 28.54 -24.49 -90.91
N ALA A 20 29.68 -23.80 -91.01
CA ALA A 20 30.18 -22.93 -89.94
C ALA A 20 29.24 -21.75 -89.67
N ARG A 21 28.70 -21.13 -90.74
CA ARG A 21 27.69 -20.07 -90.64
C ARG A 21 26.41 -20.56 -89.96
N LEU A 22 25.87 -21.71 -90.35
CA LEU A 22 24.66 -22.28 -89.75
C LEU A 22 24.85 -22.60 -88.25
N ARG A 23 26.04 -23.12 -87.87
CA ARG A 23 26.40 -23.35 -86.47
C ARG A 23 26.55 -22.05 -85.68
N ALA A 24 27.10 -21.00 -86.30
CA ALA A 24 27.20 -19.68 -85.69
C ALA A 24 25.81 -19.04 -85.50
N GLU A 25 24.92 -19.16 -86.49
CA GLU A 25 23.52 -18.69 -86.42
C GLU A 25 22.72 -19.44 -85.33
N SER A 26 22.88 -20.76 -85.21
CA SER A 26 22.25 -21.56 -84.13
C SER A 26 22.77 -21.18 -82.75
N ARG A 27 24.08 -20.96 -82.60
CA ARG A 27 24.68 -20.51 -81.33
C ARG A 27 24.25 -19.09 -80.97
N ALA A 28 24.16 -18.20 -81.96
CA ALA A 28 23.67 -16.85 -81.75
C ALA A 28 22.20 -16.86 -81.28
N SER A 29 21.34 -17.69 -81.90
CA SER A 29 19.94 -17.85 -81.48
C SER A 29 19.80 -18.46 -80.07
N GLU A 30 20.65 -19.43 -79.71
CA GLU A 30 20.68 -19.99 -78.34
C GLU A 30 21.16 -18.97 -77.30
N GLU A 31 22.17 -18.15 -77.63
CA GLU A 31 22.62 -17.06 -76.76
C GLU A 31 21.56 -15.96 -76.62
N GLU A 32 20.81 -15.65 -77.68
CA GLU A 32 19.72 -14.68 -77.68
C GLU A 32 18.55 -15.16 -76.79
N SER A 33 18.15 -16.43 -76.91
CA SER A 33 17.14 -17.04 -76.02
C SER A 33 17.58 -17.09 -74.55
N ARG A 34 18.86 -17.39 -74.28
CA ARG A 34 19.40 -17.33 -72.91
C ARG A 34 19.46 -15.92 -72.36
N ALA A 35 19.73 -14.92 -73.21
CA ALA A 35 19.73 -13.52 -72.82
C ALA A 35 18.30 -13.04 -72.48
N GLU A 36 17.29 -13.45 -73.25
CA GLU A 36 15.88 -13.16 -72.98
C GLU A 36 15.40 -13.80 -71.66
N GLU A 37 15.74 -15.06 -71.40
CA GLU A 37 15.44 -15.73 -70.11
C GLU A 37 16.12 -15.00 -68.94
N ALA A 38 17.40 -14.65 -69.09
CA ALA A 38 18.14 -13.91 -68.07
C ALA A 38 17.61 -12.49 -67.84
N GLU A 39 17.06 -11.82 -68.87
CA GLU A 39 16.34 -10.56 -68.73
C GLU A 39 15.03 -10.75 -67.97
N GLY A 40 14.27 -11.80 -68.27
CA GLY A 40 13.06 -12.17 -67.53
C GLY A 40 13.31 -12.42 -66.05
N ASP A 41 14.32 -13.22 -65.72
CA ASP A 41 14.74 -13.48 -64.35
C ASP A 41 15.22 -12.20 -63.64
N ASN A 42 15.91 -11.30 -64.35
CA ASN A 42 16.32 -9.99 -63.80
C ASN A 42 15.12 -9.12 -63.44
N VAL A 43 14.09 -9.10 -64.30
CA VAL A 43 12.86 -8.35 -64.05
C VAL A 43 12.12 -8.90 -62.84
N GLU A 44 12.03 -10.23 -62.70
CA GLU A 44 11.38 -10.85 -61.55
C GLU A 44 12.16 -10.63 -60.24
N LEU A 45 13.49 -10.78 -60.27
CA LEU A 45 14.36 -10.49 -59.12
C LEU A 45 14.21 -9.04 -58.65
N ARG A 46 14.17 -8.07 -59.58
CA ARG A 46 13.94 -6.66 -59.25
C ARG A 46 12.59 -6.42 -58.59
N ARG A 47 11.54 -7.10 -59.06
CA ARG A 47 10.19 -7.03 -58.45
C ARG A 47 10.19 -7.58 -57.02
N CYS A 48 10.83 -8.73 -56.80
CA CYS A 48 10.94 -9.35 -55.48
C CYS A 48 11.78 -8.50 -54.51
N LEU A 49 12.88 -7.90 -54.99
CA LEU A 49 13.69 -6.94 -54.23
C LEU A 49 12.86 -5.74 -53.80
N GLY A 50 12.11 -5.12 -54.72
CA GLY A 50 11.26 -3.97 -54.38
C GLY A 50 10.19 -4.30 -53.33
N ALA A 51 9.53 -5.45 -53.45
CA ALA A 51 8.54 -5.90 -52.45
C ALA A 51 9.19 -6.13 -51.06
N SER A 52 10.38 -6.71 -51.02
CA SER A 52 11.12 -6.94 -49.77
C SER A 52 11.61 -5.63 -49.13
N GLU A 53 12.03 -4.65 -49.95
CA GLU A 53 12.43 -3.32 -49.48
C GLU A 53 11.26 -2.54 -48.89
N GLU A 54 10.07 -2.62 -49.49
CA GLU A 54 8.84 -2.02 -48.94
C GLU A 54 8.45 -2.63 -47.60
N GLU A 55 8.52 -3.96 -47.48
CA GLU A 55 8.23 -4.66 -46.23
C GLU A 55 9.25 -4.32 -45.14
N ARG A 56 10.54 -4.22 -45.50
CA ARG A 56 11.59 -3.77 -44.58
C ARG A 56 11.34 -2.36 -44.07
N CYS A 57 10.95 -1.45 -44.97
CA CYS A 57 10.60 -0.08 -44.61
C CYS A 57 9.40 0.00 -43.63
N ARG A 58 8.37 -0.84 -43.82
CA ARG A 58 7.24 -0.94 -42.87
C ARG A 58 7.68 -1.41 -41.49
N VAL A 59 8.44 -2.51 -41.42
CA VAL A 59 8.91 -3.09 -40.15
C VAL A 59 9.84 -2.12 -39.42
N GLU A 60 10.74 -1.44 -40.14
CA GLU A 60 11.62 -0.40 -39.58
C GLU A 60 10.81 0.75 -38.98
N GLY A 61 9.72 1.17 -39.64
CA GLY A 61 8.81 2.19 -39.12
C GLY A 61 8.06 1.78 -37.84
N GLU A 62 7.59 0.53 -37.76
CA GLU A 62 6.95 0.01 -36.54
C GLU A 62 7.95 -0.17 -35.40
N LEU A 63 9.17 -0.62 -35.71
CA LEU A 63 10.26 -0.76 -34.74
C LEU A 63 10.68 0.61 -34.17
N ALA A 64 10.70 1.66 -34.99
CA ALA A 64 10.95 3.02 -34.52
C ALA A 64 9.86 3.48 -33.53
N ARG A 65 8.57 3.33 -33.89
CA ARG A 65 7.44 3.70 -33.03
C ARG A 65 7.42 2.96 -31.70
N THR A 66 7.75 1.66 -31.70
CA THR A 66 7.80 0.86 -30.48
C THR A 66 8.99 1.23 -29.61
N ARG A 67 10.16 1.54 -30.20
CA ARG A 67 11.32 2.08 -29.47
C ARG A 67 10.99 3.42 -28.78
N ASP A 68 10.32 4.33 -29.47
CA ASP A 68 9.94 5.63 -28.90
C ASP A 68 8.97 5.47 -27.72
N LYS A 69 7.94 4.63 -27.88
CA LYS A 69 7.01 4.30 -26.79
C LYS A 69 7.72 3.68 -25.59
N LEU A 70 8.67 2.79 -25.85
CA LEU A 70 9.43 2.10 -24.81
C LEU A 70 10.40 3.06 -24.09
N ALA A 71 10.96 4.04 -24.79
CA ALA A 71 11.73 5.13 -24.19
C ALA A 71 10.84 6.00 -23.27
N GLN A 72 9.67 6.42 -23.76
CA GLN A 72 8.70 7.19 -22.96
C GLN A 72 8.24 6.44 -21.70
N MET A 73 7.91 5.15 -21.84
CA MET A 73 7.50 4.32 -20.70
C MET A 73 8.61 4.15 -19.67
N ARG A 74 9.87 4.02 -20.10
CA ARG A 74 11.02 3.96 -19.18
C ARG A 74 11.22 5.27 -18.45
N GLU A 75 11.14 6.39 -19.15
CA GLU A 75 11.27 7.73 -18.55
C GLU A 75 10.17 7.95 -17.51
N LEU A 76 8.91 7.65 -17.85
CA LEU A 76 7.79 7.71 -16.91
C LEU A 76 8.00 6.79 -15.72
N ALA A 77 8.45 5.54 -15.94
CA ALA A 77 8.74 4.61 -14.85
C ALA A 77 9.80 5.17 -13.90
N THR A 78 10.88 5.77 -14.42
CA THR A 78 11.91 6.40 -13.58
C THR A 78 11.38 7.63 -12.82
N ALA A 79 10.53 8.44 -13.44
CA ALA A 79 9.88 9.58 -12.78
C ALA A 79 8.93 9.13 -11.65
N THR A 80 8.12 8.10 -11.90
CA THR A 80 7.24 7.55 -10.85
C THR A 80 8.03 6.90 -9.72
N GLN A 81 9.13 6.20 -10.03
CA GLN A 81 9.97 5.56 -9.02
C GLN A 81 10.68 6.58 -8.12
N THR A 82 11.17 7.68 -8.69
CA THR A 82 11.79 8.78 -7.93
C THR A 82 10.78 9.44 -7.02
N GLN A 83 9.59 9.79 -7.52
CA GLN A 83 8.50 10.35 -6.70
C GLN A 83 8.06 9.41 -5.56
N LEU A 84 8.02 8.11 -5.82
CA LEU A 84 7.62 7.11 -4.83
C LEU A 84 8.69 6.96 -3.74
N ASN A 85 9.98 7.03 -4.11
CA ASN A 85 11.08 7.03 -3.15
C ASN A 85 11.08 8.31 -2.30
N GLU A 86 10.92 9.48 -2.91
CA GLU A 86 10.83 10.76 -2.20
C GLU A 86 9.66 10.76 -1.20
N SER A 87 8.48 10.31 -1.63
CA SER A 87 7.30 10.20 -0.76
C SER A 87 7.53 9.21 0.39
N ARG A 88 8.21 8.09 0.13
CA ARG A 88 8.55 7.10 1.17
C ARG A 88 9.53 7.65 2.20
N GLU A 89 10.57 8.36 1.75
CA GLU A 89 11.55 8.99 2.63
C GLU A 89 10.89 10.07 3.50
N GLU A 90 9.99 10.87 2.92
CA GLU A 90 9.22 11.86 3.67
C GLU A 90 8.30 11.20 4.71
N CYS A 91 7.56 10.16 4.35
CA CYS A 91 6.76 9.39 5.30
C CYS A 91 7.62 8.82 6.43
N ALA A 92 8.77 8.23 6.12
CA ALA A 92 9.67 7.67 7.14
C ALA A 92 10.22 8.76 8.09
N ARG A 93 10.54 9.95 7.55
CA ARG A 93 10.97 11.11 8.35
C ARG A 93 9.86 11.56 9.30
N LEU A 94 8.64 11.75 8.79
CA LEU A 94 7.49 12.18 9.57
C LEU A 94 7.10 11.15 10.63
N GLU A 95 7.18 9.86 10.32
CA GLU A 95 6.94 8.79 11.29
C GLU A 95 7.98 8.77 12.41
N SER A 96 9.24 9.01 12.09
CA SER A 96 10.32 9.13 13.07
C SER A 96 10.10 10.34 14.00
N GLU A 97 9.75 11.49 13.44
CA GLU A 97 9.41 12.69 14.20
C GLU A 97 8.17 12.47 15.08
N ARG A 98 7.11 11.86 14.54
CA ARG A 98 5.90 11.49 15.29
C ARG A 98 6.25 10.60 16.48
N ARG A 99 7.13 9.60 16.30
CA ARG A 99 7.56 8.70 17.38
C ARG A 99 8.29 9.49 18.48
N SER A 100 9.24 10.35 18.11
CA SER A 100 9.98 11.15 19.09
C SER A 100 9.08 12.11 19.86
N LEU A 101 8.17 12.81 19.18
CA LEU A 101 7.21 13.70 19.83
C LEU A 101 6.25 12.94 20.75
N HIS A 102 5.79 11.76 20.33
CA HIS A 102 4.92 10.91 21.14
C HIS A 102 5.62 10.44 22.42
N GLU A 103 6.89 10.05 22.34
CA GLU A 103 7.71 9.70 23.49
C GLU A 103 7.86 10.88 24.45
N GLN A 104 8.23 12.07 23.94
CA GLN A 104 8.34 13.28 24.76
C GLN A 104 7.03 13.63 25.47
N VAL A 105 5.89 13.50 24.79
CA VAL A 105 4.57 13.74 25.40
C VAL A 105 4.28 12.75 26.52
N LEU A 106 4.66 11.48 26.37
CA LEU A 106 4.48 10.48 27.42
C LEU A 106 5.39 10.73 28.61
N ASP A 107 6.64 11.10 28.38
CA ASP A 107 7.60 11.44 29.44
C ASP A 107 7.14 12.66 30.25
N LEU A 108 6.65 13.70 29.57
CA LEU A 108 6.10 14.90 30.21
C LEU A 108 4.82 14.61 31.01
N LYS A 109 3.99 13.67 30.55
CA LYS A 109 2.81 13.20 31.30
C LYS A 109 3.17 12.30 32.49
N GLY A 110 4.39 11.78 32.53
CA GLY A 110 4.88 10.90 33.58
C GLY A 110 4.70 9.41 33.29
N ASN A 111 5.70 8.63 33.71
CA ASN A 111 5.77 7.17 33.48
C ASN A 111 4.78 6.36 34.31
N VAL A 112 4.33 6.90 35.44
CA VAL A 112 3.32 6.29 36.30
C VAL A 112 2.14 7.24 36.36
N ARG A 113 0.97 6.76 35.93
CA ARG A 113 -0.27 7.53 35.92
C ARG A 113 -1.37 6.77 36.64
N VAL A 114 -2.15 7.48 37.44
CA VAL A 114 -3.24 6.96 38.24
C VAL A 114 -4.52 7.65 37.81
N PHE A 115 -5.45 6.86 37.28
CA PHE A 115 -6.78 7.33 36.89
C PHE A 115 -7.84 6.84 37.86
N ALA A 116 -8.76 7.72 38.25
CA ALA A 116 -9.94 7.31 39.01
C ALA A 116 -11.13 7.21 38.05
N ARG A 117 -11.82 6.07 38.05
CA ARG A 117 -13.04 5.86 37.27
C ARG A 117 -14.21 5.55 38.19
N LEU A 118 -15.26 6.36 38.11
CA LEU A 118 -16.52 6.07 38.76
C LEU A 118 -17.40 5.26 37.81
N ARG A 119 -18.03 4.20 38.31
CA ARG A 119 -19.07 3.49 37.55
C ARG A 119 -20.44 4.11 37.82
N PRO A 120 -21.37 4.05 36.86
CA PRO A 120 -22.77 4.39 37.11
C PRO A 120 -23.41 3.42 38.11
N PHE A 121 -24.47 3.89 38.76
CA PHE A 121 -25.34 3.05 39.59
C PHE A 121 -26.00 1.99 38.71
N LEU A 122 -26.01 0.74 39.19
CA LEU A 122 -26.69 -0.36 38.52
C LEU A 122 -28.21 -0.24 38.75
N PRO A 123 -29.06 -0.71 37.83
CA PRO A 123 -30.52 -0.70 38.03
C PRO A 123 -30.97 -1.37 39.34
N ARG A 124 -30.28 -2.43 39.75
CA ARG A 124 -30.53 -3.14 41.02
C ARG A 124 -30.22 -2.29 42.26
N GLU A 125 -29.34 -1.30 42.15
CA GLU A 125 -28.96 -0.41 43.24
C GLU A 125 -29.93 0.77 43.34
N THR A 126 -30.42 1.24 42.20
CA THR A 126 -31.44 2.29 42.14
C THR A 126 -32.80 1.80 42.63
N ASN A 127 -33.18 0.55 42.33
CA ASN A 127 -34.51 0.00 42.63
C ASN A 127 -34.66 -0.58 44.05
N ARG A 128 -33.57 -0.65 44.83
CA ARG A 128 -33.56 -1.28 46.17
C ARG A 128 -34.08 -0.38 47.29
N SER A 129 -34.22 0.92 47.05
CA SER A 129 -34.67 1.90 48.05
C SER A 129 -35.73 2.81 47.46
N SER A 130 -36.65 3.28 48.29
CA SER A 130 -37.69 4.26 47.90
C SER A 130 -37.11 5.62 47.50
N GLN A 131 -35.82 5.85 47.74
CA GLN A 131 -35.10 7.07 47.36
C GLN A 131 -33.94 6.74 46.40
N PRO A 132 -33.64 7.62 45.42
CA PRO A 132 -32.51 7.42 44.53
C PRO A 132 -31.18 7.38 45.31
N PRO A 133 -30.23 6.52 44.89
CA PRO A 133 -28.93 6.45 45.53
C PRO A 133 -28.21 7.78 45.40
N ARG A 134 -27.72 8.31 46.53
CA ARG A 134 -26.98 9.57 46.55
C ARG A 134 -25.50 9.29 46.23
N PRO A 135 -24.90 9.96 45.24
CA PRO A 135 -23.47 9.86 45.01
C PRO A 135 -22.73 10.39 46.25
N CYS A 136 -21.71 9.66 46.69
CA CYS A 136 -20.81 10.08 47.78
C CYS A 136 -19.54 10.75 47.26
N VAL A 137 -19.50 11.08 45.96
CA VAL A 137 -18.34 11.64 45.27
C VAL A 137 -18.70 12.90 44.53
N GLU A 138 -17.89 13.94 44.69
CA GLU A 138 -18.04 15.24 44.06
C GLU A 138 -16.74 15.67 43.35
N PHE A 139 -16.88 16.42 42.26
CA PHE A 139 -15.77 17.00 41.51
C PHE A 139 -15.75 18.50 41.80
N PRO A 140 -14.77 18.99 42.58
CA PRO A 140 -14.73 20.40 42.98
C PRO A 140 -14.25 21.33 41.86
N ASP A 141 -13.58 20.78 40.85
CA ASP A 141 -13.06 21.53 39.72
C ASP A 141 -13.91 21.22 38.47
N ASP A 142 -14.26 22.27 37.71
CA ASP A 142 -14.84 22.17 36.36
C ASP A 142 -13.77 22.03 35.25
N ASP A 143 -12.52 21.81 35.65
CA ASP A 143 -11.41 21.57 34.74
C ASP A 143 -11.68 20.31 33.86
N PRO A 144 -11.41 20.34 32.54
CA PRO A 144 -11.59 19.19 31.65
C PRO A 144 -10.77 17.94 32.06
N ASP A 145 -9.63 18.11 32.73
CA ASP A 145 -8.81 17.00 33.24
C ASP A 145 -9.34 16.44 34.57
N ARG A 146 -10.25 17.17 35.24
CA ARG A 146 -10.86 16.85 36.55
C ARG A 146 -9.89 16.11 37.48
N ARG A 147 -8.84 16.78 37.96
CA ARG A 147 -7.77 16.11 38.73
C ARG A 147 -8.12 15.85 40.20
N LYS A 148 -9.11 16.57 40.75
CA LYS A 148 -9.50 16.46 42.16
C LYS A 148 -10.82 15.74 42.34
N LEU A 149 -10.92 14.96 43.41
CA LEU A 149 -12.08 14.16 43.75
C LEU A 149 -12.34 14.25 45.26
N LEU A 150 -13.57 14.58 45.64
CA LEU A 150 -14.02 14.65 47.04
C LEU A 150 -14.90 13.44 47.33
N ILE A 151 -14.60 12.69 48.39
CA ILE A 151 -15.43 11.58 48.85
C ILE A 151 -15.97 11.90 50.23
N THR A 152 -17.28 11.89 50.38
CA THR A 152 -17.95 12.18 51.64
C THR A 152 -18.44 10.89 52.29
N SER A 153 -17.86 10.58 53.45
CA SER A 153 -18.21 9.43 54.28
C SER A 153 -19.06 9.88 55.46
N ARG A 154 -20.10 9.11 55.77
CA ARG A 154 -20.93 9.30 56.97
C ARG A 154 -20.58 8.21 57.97
N THR A 155 -19.83 8.57 59.01
CA THR A 155 -19.52 7.67 60.12
C THR A 155 -20.50 7.95 61.26
N GLY A 156 -21.45 7.04 61.46
CA GLY A 156 -22.46 7.15 62.51
C GLY A 156 -23.52 6.06 62.41
N SER A 157 -23.34 4.99 63.18
CA SER A 157 -24.38 3.98 63.43
C SER A 157 -25.01 4.29 64.80
N GLY A 158 -26.28 4.70 64.80
CA GLY A 158 -27.08 4.87 66.02
C GLY A 158 -26.90 6.20 66.76
N SER A 159 -27.99 6.97 66.86
CA SER A 159 -28.34 8.04 67.84
C SER A 159 -27.35 9.19 68.17
N SER A 160 -26.10 9.18 67.71
CA SER A 160 -25.12 10.25 67.90
C SER A 160 -25.02 11.07 66.61
N LYS A 161 -24.96 12.41 66.70
CA LYS A 161 -24.83 13.33 65.56
C LYS A 161 -23.83 12.77 64.53
N ALA A 162 -24.33 12.35 63.35
CA ALA A 162 -23.51 11.78 62.31
C ALA A 162 -22.44 12.80 61.89
N ALA A 163 -21.17 12.48 62.11
CA ALA A 163 -20.07 13.30 61.64
C ALA A 163 -19.87 12.98 60.15
N GLU A 164 -20.04 13.99 59.31
CA GLU A 164 -19.73 13.90 57.89
C GLU A 164 -18.24 14.20 57.71
N GLN A 165 -17.48 13.24 57.20
CA GLN A 165 -16.06 13.40 56.89
C GLN A 165 -15.87 13.42 55.38
N THR A 166 -15.31 14.52 54.87
CA THR A 166 -14.97 14.68 53.46
C THR A 166 -13.47 14.47 53.26
N HIS A 167 -13.11 13.49 52.44
CA HIS A 167 -11.74 13.18 52.05
C HIS A 167 -11.46 13.75 50.65
N ARG A 168 -10.28 14.38 50.48
CA ARG A 168 -9.84 14.94 49.20
C ARG A 168 -8.76 14.04 48.59
N PHE A 169 -8.92 13.69 47.32
CA PHE A 169 -7.96 12.91 46.54
C PHE A 169 -7.58 13.65 45.26
N GLN A 170 -6.35 13.43 44.80
CA GLN A 170 -5.85 13.97 43.54
C GLN A 170 -5.33 12.82 42.68
N PHE A 171 -5.71 12.83 41.41
CA PHE A 171 -5.35 11.84 40.39
C PHE A 171 -4.89 12.56 39.12
N ASP A 172 -4.21 11.85 38.22
CA ASP A 172 -3.81 12.42 36.93
C ASP A 172 -5.02 12.75 36.07
N ARG A 173 -6.07 11.94 36.18
CA ARG A 173 -7.37 12.17 35.56
C ARG A 173 -8.47 11.46 36.32
N THR A 174 -9.66 12.06 36.39
CA THR A 174 -10.85 11.39 36.94
C THR A 174 -11.96 11.31 35.91
N PHE A 175 -12.62 10.15 35.86
CA PHE A 175 -13.68 9.83 34.90
C PHE A 175 -15.02 9.68 35.65
N PRO A 176 -15.95 10.64 35.48
CA PRO A 176 -17.30 10.57 36.03
C PRO A 176 -18.07 9.34 35.55
N SER A 177 -19.16 9.01 36.25
CA SER A 177 -19.99 7.84 35.97
C SER A 177 -20.63 7.80 34.58
N GLN A 178 -20.73 8.96 33.92
CA GLN A 178 -21.24 9.10 32.56
C GLN A 178 -20.18 8.82 31.48
N THR A 179 -18.91 8.63 31.87
CA THR A 179 -17.81 8.43 30.93
C THR A 179 -17.90 7.05 30.27
N GLY A 180 -18.05 7.05 28.95
CA GLY A 180 -18.00 5.85 28.11
C GLY A 180 -16.62 5.19 28.04
N GLN A 181 -16.59 3.96 27.53
CA GLN A 181 -15.33 3.21 27.35
C GLN A 181 -14.42 3.84 26.30
N GLU A 182 -14.98 4.53 25.31
CA GLU A 182 -14.24 5.19 24.24
C GLU A 182 -13.38 6.33 24.77
N HIS A 183 -13.96 7.24 25.57
CA HIS A 183 -13.21 8.34 26.19
C HIS A 183 -12.12 7.86 27.15
N LEU A 184 -12.35 6.75 27.86
CA LEU A 184 -11.29 6.13 28.65
C LEU A 184 -10.17 5.59 27.76
N PHE A 185 -10.52 5.03 26.60
CA PHE A 185 -9.56 4.51 25.63
C PHE A 185 -8.78 5.61 24.90
N GLU A 186 -9.26 6.85 24.80
CA GLU A 186 -8.48 7.96 24.24
C GLU A 186 -7.18 8.20 25.01
N GLU A 187 -7.22 8.09 26.34
CA GLU A 187 -6.01 8.20 27.19
C GLU A 187 -5.14 6.95 27.17
N VAL A 188 -5.77 5.78 27.23
CA VAL A 188 -5.07 4.49 27.25
C VAL A 188 -4.45 4.18 25.88
N GLY A 189 -5.09 4.59 24.80
CA GLY A 189 -4.67 4.35 23.42
C GLY A 189 -3.33 5.00 23.09
N GLN A 190 -2.99 6.12 23.75
CA GLN A 190 -1.65 6.72 23.64
C GLN A 190 -0.55 5.76 24.15
N LEU A 191 -0.83 5.03 25.23
CA LEU A 191 0.08 4.01 25.75
C LEU A 191 0.14 2.80 24.81
N VAL A 192 -1.00 2.38 24.27
CA VAL A 192 -1.05 1.25 23.31
C VAL A 192 -0.20 1.53 22.06
N ARG A 193 -0.22 2.77 21.54
CA ARG A 193 0.67 3.17 20.42
C ARG A 193 2.15 3.06 20.80
N SER A 194 2.50 3.43 22.02
CA SER A 194 3.89 3.30 22.51
C SER A 194 4.36 1.84 22.53
N VAL A 195 3.45 0.87 22.72
CA VAL A 195 3.78 -0.56 22.58
C VAL A 195 4.18 -0.91 21.15
N ALA A 196 3.48 -0.37 20.14
CA ALA A 196 3.87 -0.57 18.74
C ALA A 196 5.22 0.08 18.40
N ASP A 197 5.58 1.16 19.11
CA ASP A 197 6.90 1.80 19.02
C ASP A 197 8.00 1.08 19.82
N GLY A 198 7.68 -0.03 20.51
CA GLY A 198 8.65 -0.90 21.20
C GLY A 198 8.76 -0.68 22.72
N HIS A 199 7.90 0.14 23.32
CA HIS A 199 7.92 0.41 24.75
C HIS A 199 7.10 -0.61 25.55
N LYS A 200 7.51 -0.84 26.81
CA LYS A 200 6.80 -1.72 27.74
C LYS A 200 5.77 -0.92 28.51
N VAL A 201 4.49 -1.28 28.33
CA VAL A 201 3.37 -0.66 29.04
C VAL A 201 2.68 -1.68 29.91
N CYS A 202 2.31 -1.27 31.12
CA CYS A 202 1.49 -2.08 32.01
C CYS A 202 0.28 -1.28 32.51
N ILE A 203 -0.90 -1.88 32.44
CA ILE A 203 -2.17 -1.26 32.86
C ILE A 203 -2.84 -2.17 33.87
N PHE A 204 -3.15 -1.62 35.03
CA PHE A 204 -3.85 -2.32 36.10
C PHE A 204 -5.18 -1.65 36.42
N ALA A 205 -6.20 -2.46 36.68
CA ALA A 205 -7.45 -2.01 37.25
C ALA A 205 -7.50 -2.37 38.73
N TYR A 206 -7.65 -1.38 39.61
CA TYR A 206 -7.69 -1.57 41.06
C TYR A 206 -9.03 -1.12 41.65
N GLY A 207 -9.47 -1.78 42.73
CA GLY A 207 -10.71 -1.47 43.44
C GLY A 207 -11.40 -2.69 44.04
N GLN A 208 -12.44 -2.48 44.85
CA GLN A 208 -13.21 -3.56 45.46
C GLN A 208 -13.99 -4.41 44.45
N THR A 209 -14.51 -5.58 44.86
CA THR A 209 -15.44 -6.37 44.03
C THR A 209 -16.69 -5.56 43.69
N GLY A 210 -17.13 -5.60 42.43
CA GLY A 210 -18.28 -4.83 41.94
C GLY A 210 -17.99 -3.35 41.61
N SER A 211 -16.74 -2.88 41.71
CA SER A 211 -16.36 -1.50 41.34
C SER A 211 -16.27 -1.25 39.82
N GLY A 212 -16.26 -2.31 38.99
CA GLY A 212 -16.20 -2.19 37.54
C GLY A 212 -14.84 -2.52 36.90
N LYS A 213 -13.88 -3.10 37.65
CA LYS A 213 -12.56 -3.52 37.09
C LYS A 213 -12.67 -4.35 35.81
N THR A 214 -13.42 -5.45 35.84
CA THR A 214 -13.64 -6.33 34.68
C THR A 214 -14.33 -5.60 33.54
N PHE A 215 -15.35 -4.78 33.87
CA PHE A 215 -16.01 -3.94 32.87
C PHE A 215 -15.06 -2.94 32.22
N THR A 216 -14.11 -2.36 32.97
CA THR A 216 -13.08 -1.48 32.39
C THR A 216 -12.17 -2.21 31.42
N MET A 217 -11.65 -3.38 31.82
CA MET A 217 -10.65 -4.10 31.02
C MET A 217 -11.26 -4.89 29.86
N GLU A 218 -12.32 -5.65 30.09
CA GLU A 218 -12.94 -6.53 29.09
C GLU A 218 -14.16 -5.87 28.42
N GLY A 219 -14.97 -5.14 29.19
CA GLY A 219 -16.19 -4.50 28.70
C GLY A 219 -17.46 -5.26 29.06
N GLY A 220 -18.57 -4.86 28.43
CA GLY A 220 -19.91 -5.44 28.63
C GLY A 220 -20.38 -6.39 27.52
N GLY A 221 -19.52 -6.76 26.58
CA GLY A 221 -19.85 -7.61 25.43
C GLY A 221 -18.61 -8.24 24.80
N THR A 222 -18.81 -9.32 24.03
CA THR A 222 -17.73 -10.13 23.43
C THR A 222 -17.15 -9.57 22.12
N SER A 223 -17.72 -8.49 21.60
CA SER A 223 -17.35 -7.89 20.31
C SER A 223 -16.60 -6.56 20.48
N ALA A 224 -15.47 -6.42 19.78
CA ALA A 224 -14.69 -5.18 19.70
C ALA A 224 -15.47 -4.02 19.03
N ALA A 225 -16.51 -4.32 18.26
CA ALA A 225 -17.39 -3.32 17.63
C ALA A 225 -18.52 -2.83 18.57
N SER A 226 -18.62 -3.39 19.78
CA SER A 226 -19.58 -2.89 20.77
C SER A 226 -19.09 -1.57 21.37
N SER A 227 -19.99 -0.60 21.51
CA SER A 227 -19.70 0.67 22.22
C SER A 227 -19.16 0.43 23.63
N ASN A 228 -19.49 -0.72 24.24
CA ASN A 228 -19.08 -1.13 25.57
C ASN A 228 -17.81 -2.00 25.63
N ALA A 229 -17.09 -2.20 24.52
CA ALA A 229 -15.82 -2.93 24.50
C ALA A 229 -14.82 -2.27 25.47
N GLY A 230 -14.12 -3.08 26.27
CA GLY A 230 -13.14 -2.62 27.25
C GLY A 230 -11.78 -2.25 26.65
N MET A 231 -10.83 -1.96 27.53
CA MET A 231 -9.47 -1.58 27.13
C MET A 231 -8.76 -2.69 26.34
N ILE A 232 -8.90 -3.96 26.74
CA ILE A 232 -8.23 -5.10 26.09
C ILE A 232 -8.67 -5.25 24.62
N PRO A 233 -9.97 -5.43 24.29
CA PRO A 233 -10.39 -5.61 22.90
C PRO A 233 -10.10 -4.37 22.03
N ARG A 234 -10.22 -3.16 22.58
CA ARG A 234 -9.87 -1.91 21.86
C ARG A 234 -8.37 -1.79 21.59
N SER A 235 -7.55 -2.20 22.55
CA SER A 235 -6.08 -2.23 22.39
C SER A 235 -5.68 -3.22 21.30
N ALA A 236 -6.22 -4.44 21.35
CA ALA A 236 -5.96 -5.45 20.33
C ALA A 236 -6.34 -4.95 18.92
N HIS A 237 -7.55 -4.42 18.77
CA HIS A 237 -8.00 -3.86 17.48
C HIS A 237 -7.09 -2.73 16.99
N THR A 238 -6.66 -1.83 17.88
CA THR A 238 -5.77 -0.71 17.52
C THR A 238 -4.38 -1.18 17.12
N LEU A 239 -3.84 -2.20 17.79
CA LEU A 239 -2.54 -2.77 17.44
C LEU A 239 -2.57 -3.42 16.05
N PHE A 240 -3.57 -4.26 15.76
CA PHE A 240 -3.68 -4.90 14.45
C PHE A 240 -3.94 -3.90 13.33
N ARG A 241 -4.78 -2.88 13.55
CA ARG A 241 -5.02 -1.83 12.55
C ARG A 241 -3.77 -1.01 12.20
N ASN A 242 -2.81 -0.93 13.12
CA ASN A 242 -1.55 -0.20 12.87
C ASN A 242 -0.46 -1.11 12.29
N MET A 243 -0.71 -2.41 12.13
CA MET A 243 0.22 -3.37 11.52
C MET A 243 -0.05 -3.61 10.02
N ASP A 244 -1.28 -3.37 9.56
CA ASP A 244 -1.67 -3.39 8.14
C ASP A 244 -1.43 -2.02 7.48
#